data_AF-A0A7X0AE75-F1
#
_entry.id   AF-A0A7X0AE75-F1
#
_cell.length_a   1.000
_cell.length_b   1.000
_cell.length_c   1.000
_cell.angle_alpha   90.00
_cell.angle_beta   90.00
_cell.angle_gamma   90.00
#
_symmetry.space_group_name_H-M   'P 1'
#
loop_
_entity.id
_entity.type
_entity.pdbx_description
1 polymer ?
#
loop_
_entity_poly.entity_id
_entity_poly.type
_entity_poly.pdbx_seq_one_letter_code
_entity_poly.pdbx_strand_id
1 'polypeptide(L)'
;MRTMDAEHYVMDVRLRRERVPSFDHYPFALPVLRDFTALELHPSVTFLVGENGSGKSTLMEAIATAWGFNPEGGTKNFRFATRASHSDLHEYLLLTKTFRRPKDGFFLRAESFFN
;
A
#
# COMPACT_ATOMS: atom_id res chain seq x y z
N MET A 1 -3.04 19.94 2.37
CA MET A 1 -4.52 20.02 2.45
C MET A 1 -4.97 19.70 3.88
N ARG A 2 -5.96 20.42 4.45
CA ARG A 2 -6.51 20.08 5.78
C ARG A 2 -7.38 18.83 5.66
N THR A 3 -7.32 17.93 6.64
CA THR A 3 -8.08 16.66 6.64
C THR A 3 -9.61 16.85 6.55
N MET A 4 -10.12 18.04 6.90
CA MET A 4 -11.54 18.37 6.86
C MET A 4 -12.08 18.67 5.46
N ASP A 5 -11.23 19.11 4.53
CA ASP A 5 -11.63 19.46 3.16
C ASP A 5 -11.34 18.33 2.16
N ALA A 6 -10.74 17.24 2.63
CA ALA A 6 -10.28 16.16 1.79
C ALA A 6 -11.44 15.28 1.27
N GLU A 7 -11.44 15.05 -0.04
CA GLU A 7 -12.47 14.25 -0.72
C GLU A 7 -12.19 12.76 -0.68
N HIS A 8 -10.91 12.37 -0.60
CA HIS A 8 -10.46 10.98 -0.60
C HIS A 8 -10.31 10.40 0.81
N TYR A 9 -10.17 9.07 0.91
CA TYR A 9 -10.09 8.39 2.20
C TYR A 9 -8.69 8.29 2.80
N VAL A 10 -7.64 8.27 1.97
CA VAL A 10 -6.22 8.24 2.38
C VAL A 10 -5.50 9.42 1.75
N MET A 11 -4.96 10.29 2.57
CA MET A 11 -4.22 11.50 2.18
C MET A 11 -2.84 11.18 1.67
N ASP A 12 -2.10 10.41 2.46
CA ASP A 12 -0.73 10.09 2.17
C ASP A 12 -0.35 8.74 2.78
N VAL A 13 0.68 8.16 2.17
CA VAL A 13 1.35 6.94 2.62
C VAL A 13 2.76 7.34 3.00
N ARG A 14 3.18 7.06 4.22
CA ARG A 14 4.55 7.33 4.69
C ARG A 14 5.25 6.05 5.06
N LEU A 15 6.53 5.96 4.74
CA LEU A 15 7.40 4.93 5.28
C LEU A 15 7.94 5.40 6.63
N ARG A 16 7.72 4.60 7.68
CA ARG A 16 8.33 4.78 9.00
C ARG A 16 9.78 4.31 8.96
N ARG A 17 10.63 5.08 8.27
CA ARG A 17 12.04 4.75 8.01
C ARG A 17 12.82 4.48 9.29
N GLU A 18 12.47 5.15 10.39
CA GLU A 18 13.05 4.95 11.73
C GLU A 18 12.77 3.56 12.32
N ARG A 19 11.78 2.82 11.79
CA ARG A 19 11.46 1.45 12.20
C ARG A 19 12.05 0.41 11.27
N VAL A 20 12.60 0.80 10.11
CA VAL A 20 13.13 -0.14 9.11
C VAL A 20 14.43 -0.75 9.63
N PRO A 21 14.55 -2.10 9.70
CA PRO A 21 15.72 -2.76 10.27
C PRO A 21 16.98 -2.63 9.39
N SER A 22 16.81 -2.66 8.06
CA SER A 22 17.88 -2.47 7.08
C SER A 22 17.27 -2.15 5.71
N PHE A 23 17.97 -1.33 4.92
CA PHE A 23 17.63 -1.04 3.52
C PHE A 23 18.39 -1.93 2.52
N ASP A 24 19.13 -2.94 2.99
CA ASP A 24 19.95 -3.84 2.17
C ASP A 24 19.24 -5.15 1.83
N HIS A 25 18.06 -5.38 2.41
CA HIS A 25 17.29 -6.60 2.22
C HIS A 25 15.88 -6.31 1.72
N TYR A 26 15.30 -7.28 1.02
CA TYR A 26 13.89 -7.24 0.63
C TYR A 26 13.02 -7.13 1.89
N PRO A 27 11.93 -6.32 1.87
CA PRO A 27 11.47 -5.50 0.76
C PRO A 27 12.12 -4.11 0.67
N PHE A 28 12.86 -3.68 1.68
CA PHE A 28 13.39 -2.30 1.80
C PHE A 28 14.46 -1.95 0.77
N ALA A 29 15.15 -2.96 0.23
CA ALA A 29 16.12 -2.80 -0.87
C ALA A 29 15.46 -2.54 -2.25
N LEU A 30 14.13 -2.61 -2.36
CA LEU A 30 13.44 -2.34 -3.62
C LEU A 30 13.72 -0.90 -4.11
N PRO A 31 13.94 -0.70 -5.42
CA PRO A 31 14.26 0.62 -5.97
C PRO A 31 13.28 1.72 -5.57
N VAL A 32 11.98 1.41 -5.54
CA VAL A 32 10.92 2.36 -5.16
C VAL A 32 11.10 2.88 -3.73
N LEU A 33 11.77 2.16 -2.83
CA LEU A 33 11.89 2.53 -1.40
C LEU A 33 13.18 3.27 -1.03
N ARG A 34 14.18 3.31 -1.92
CA ARG A 34 15.49 3.92 -1.66
C ARG A 34 15.35 5.31 -1.05
N ASP A 35 14.61 6.18 -1.74
CA ASP A 35 14.36 7.57 -1.35
C ASP A 35 12.91 7.84 -0.93
N PHE A 36 12.10 6.77 -0.80
CA PHE A 36 10.70 6.90 -0.42
C PHE A 36 10.55 7.34 1.02
N THR A 37 9.92 8.51 1.21
CA THR A 37 9.57 9.03 2.53
C THR A 37 8.06 9.10 2.68
N ALA A 38 7.41 9.76 1.71
CA ALA A 38 5.96 9.90 1.66
C ALA A 38 5.47 9.92 0.20
N LEU A 39 4.25 9.46 0.00
CA LEU A 39 3.49 9.58 -1.24
C LEU A 39 2.16 10.25 -0.91
N GLU A 40 1.95 11.47 -1.39
CA GLU A 40 0.63 12.11 -1.36
C GLU A 40 -0.25 11.46 -2.43
N LEU A 41 -1.46 11.05 -2.03
CA LEU A 41 -2.42 10.42 -2.92
C LEU A 41 -3.35 11.47 -3.51
N HIS A 42 -3.53 11.40 -4.82
CA HIS A 42 -4.47 12.27 -5.51
C HIS A 42 -5.92 11.90 -5.13
N PRO A 43 -6.84 12.88 -4.96
CA PRO A 43 -8.23 12.62 -4.58
C PRO A 43 -9.02 11.69 -5.47
N SER A 44 -8.68 11.65 -6.76
CA SER A 44 -9.35 10.80 -7.73
C SER A 44 -8.57 9.51 -8.00
N VAL A 45 -7.44 9.59 -8.72
CA VAL A 45 -6.64 8.42 -9.12
C VAL A 45 -5.16 8.75 -8.99
N THR A 46 -4.39 7.83 -8.41
CA THR A 46 -2.91 7.90 -8.36
C THR A 46 -2.33 6.78 -9.22
N PHE A 47 -1.41 7.12 -10.12
CA PHE A 47 -0.71 6.14 -10.95
C PHE A 47 0.72 5.94 -10.45
N LEU A 48 1.12 4.68 -10.25
CA LEU A 48 2.50 4.32 -9.97
C LEU A 48 3.15 3.82 -11.28
N VAL A 49 4.10 4.58 -11.82
CA VAL A 49 4.77 4.29 -13.11
C VAL A 49 6.26 4.09 -12.90
N GLY A 50 6.87 3.19 -13.67
CA GLY A 50 8.31 2.90 -13.60
C GLY A 50 8.63 1.50 -14.14
N GLU A 51 9.91 1.16 -14.19
CA GLU A 51 10.40 -0.10 -14.79
C GLU A 51 9.90 -1.37 -14.08
N ASN A 52 9.84 -2.48 -14.81
CA ASN A 52 9.53 -3.79 -14.22
C ASN A 52 10.59 -4.17 -13.18
N GLY A 53 10.16 -4.72 -12.05
CA GLY A 53 11.05 -5.04 -10.94
C GLY A 53 11.40 -3.86 -10.01
N SER A 54 10.93 -2.63 -10.27
CA SER A 54 11.22 -1.48 -9.40
C SER A 54 10.51 -1.51 -8.04
N GLY A 55 9.57 -2.44 -7.81
CA GLY A 55 8.84 -2.59 -6.55
C GLY A 55 7.46 -1.95 -6.50
N LYS A 56 6.93 -1.43 -7.63
CA LYS A 56 5.60 -0.78 -7.70
C LYS A 56 4.47 -1.65 -7.17
N SER A 57 4.40 -2.91 -7.63
CA SER A 57 3.36 -3.86 -7.19
C SER A 57 3.48 -4.15 -5.70
N THR A 58 4.70 -4.36 -5.19
CA THR A 58 4.95 -4.58 -3.76
C THR A 58 4.53 -3.37 -2.91
N LEU A 59 4.80 -2.14 -3.36
CA LEU A 59 4.33 -0.94 -2.66
C LEU A 59 2.79 -0.86 -2.65
N MET A 60 2.15 -1.11 -3.79
CA MET A 60 0.69 -1.10 -3.91
C MET A 60 0.03 -2.16 -3.02
N GLU A 61 0.56 -3.38 -3.01
CA GLU A 61 0.14 -4.48 -2.13
C GLU A 61 0.31 -4.11 -0.65
N ALA A 62 1.44 -3.51 -0.30
CA ALA A 62 1.70 -3.07 1.07
C ALA A 62 0.73 -1.97 1.52
N ILE A 63 0.38 -1.03 0.64
CA ILE A 63 -0.64 0.00 0.91
C ILE A 63 -2.02 -0.64 1.12
N ALA A 64 -2.41 -1.56 0.24
CA ALA A 64 -3.69 -2.27 0.35
C ALA A 64 -3.77 -3.11 1.64
N THR A 65 -2.68 -3.79 2.00
CA THR A 65 -2.60 -4.60 3.22
C THR A 65 -2.61 -3.73 4.47
N ALA A 66 -1.84 -2.62 4.49
CA ALA A 66 -1.86 -1.66 5.59
C ALA A 66 -3.24 -1.00 5.79
N TRP A 67 -4.04 -0.92 4.72
CA TRP A 67 -5.43 -0.47 4.80
C TRP A 67 -6.38 -1.53 5.40
N GLY A 68 -6.00 -2.81 5.33
CA GLY A 68 -6.75 -3.96 5.82
C GLY A 68 -7.43 -4.78 4.73
N PHE A 69 -7.01 -4.68 3.46
CA PHE A 69 -7.41 -5.64 2.43
C PHE A 69 -6.59 -6.94 2.56
N ASN A 70 -7.10 -8.02 1.98
CA ASN A 70 -6.35 -9.26 1.86
C ASN A 70 -5.21 -9.07 0.84
N PRO A 71 -3.96 -9.48 1.15
CA PRO A 71 -2.86 -9.43 0.20
C PRO A 71 -3.15 -10.13 -1.13
N GLU A 72 -3.94 -11.20 -1.16
CA GLU A 72 -4.33 -11.92 -2.40
C GLU A 72 -5.38 -11.20 -3.25
N GLY A 73 -5.81 -10.01 -2.82
CA GLY A 73 -6.89 -9.26 -3.45
C GLY A 73 -8.27 -9.58 -2.86
N GLY A 74 -9.27 -8.83 -3.33
CA GLY A 74 -10.66 -8.98 -2.87
C GLY A 74 -11.12 -7.90 -1.89
N THR A 75 -12.27 -8.15 -1.27
CA THR A 75 -12.84 -7.28 -0.22
C THR A 75 -12.21 -7.58 1.15
N LYS A 76 -12.46 -6.73 2.14
CA LYS A 76 -11.94 -6.90 3.51
C LYS A 76 -12.48 -8.13 4.26
N ASN A 77 -13.53 -8.76 3.76
CA ASN A 77 -14.23 -9.84 4.45
C ASN A 77 -13.56 -11.22 4.32
N PHE A 78 -12.46 -11.31 3.57
CA PHE A 78 -11.72 -12.55 3.37
C PHE A 78 -10.42 -12.55 4.16
N ARG A 79 -10.36 -13.32 5.24
CA ARG A 79 -9.12 -13.60 6.00
C ARG A 79 -8.61 -15.00 5.65
N PHE A 80 -7.98 -15.17 4.49
CA PHE A 80 -7.17 -16.36 4.24
C PHE A 80 -5.74 -16.04 4.67
N ALA A 81 -5.21 -16.85 5.60
CA ALA A 81 -3.83 -16.78 6.06
C ALA A 81 -2.98 -17.78 5.25
N THR A 82 -2.74 -17.50 3.96
CA THR A 82 -1.65 -18.13 3.22
C THR A 82 -0.37 -17.36 3.55
N ARG A 83 0.34 -17.78 4.59
CA ARG A 83 1.66 -17.23 4.95
C ARG A 83 2.72 -17.82 4.01
N ALA A 84 3.41 -16.97 3.22
CA ALA A 84 4.87 -16.99 2.98
C ALA A 84 5.37 -16.06 1.85
N SER A 85 4.52 -15.60 0.90
CA SER A 85 4.99 -14.88 -0.30
C SER A 85 4.88 -13.35 -0.25
N HIS A 86 4.04 -12.78 0.63
CA HIS A 86 3.83 -11.33 0.68
C HIS A 86 4.85 -10.60 1.55
N SER A 87 5.18 -9.39 1.12
CA SER A 87 6.08 -8.47 1.83
C SER A 87 5.55 -8.01 3.18
N ASP A 88 6.44 -7.90 4.17
CA ASP A 88 6.17 -7.30 5.48
C ASP A 88 6.17 -5.75 5.45
N LEU A 89 6.42 -5.13 4.29
CA LEU A 89 6.48 -3.67 4.11
C LEU A 89 5.26 -2.93 4.68
N HIS A 90 4.07 -3.54 4.64
CA HIS A 90 2.83 -2.96 5.15
C HIS A 90 2.92 -2.61 6.66
N GLU A 91 3.71 -3.35 7.44
CA GLU A 91 3.94 -3.11 8.86
C GLU A 91 4.75 -1.83 9.14
N TYR A 92 5.42 -1.31 8.10
CA TYR A 92 6.27 -0.12 8.17
C TYR A 92 5.63 1.09 7.51
N LEU A 93 4.49 0.92 6.83
CA LEU A 93 3.73 2.04 6.29
C LEU A 93 2.84 2.68 7.36
N LEU A 94 2.63 3.98 7.22
CA LEU A 94 1.63 4.77 7.93
C LEU A 94 0.69 5.38 6.89
N LEU A 95 -0.61 5.09 7.02
CA LEU A 95 -1.64 5.68 6.17
C LEU A 95 -2.31 6.83 6.90
N THR A 96 -2.15 8.05 6.40
CA THR A 96 -2.87 9.22 6.92
C THR A 96 -4.28 9.20 6.35
N LYS A 97 -5.28 8.89 7.18
CA LYS A 97 -6.69 8.76 6.76
C LYS A 97 -7.47 10.03 7.04
N THR A 98 -8.51 10.28 6.25
CA THR A 98 -9.48 11.34 6.51
C THR A 98 -10.57 10.87 7.46
N PHE A 99 -11.48 11.76 7.83
CA PHE A 99 -12.65 11.42 8.65
C PHE A 99 -13.70 10.59 7.87
N ARG A 100 -13.61 10.57 6.54
CA ARG A 100 -14.52 9.81 5.68
C ARG A 100 -14.26 8.32 5.84
N ARG A 101 -15.33 7.54 5.99
CA ARG A 101 -15.25 6.08 6.09
C ARG A 101 -15.90 5.46 4.86
N PRO A 102 -15.16 4.68 4.06
CA PRO A 102 -15.76 3.97 2.94
C PRO A 102 -16.71 2.88 3.47
N LYS A 103 -17.81 2.63 2.74
CA LYS A 103 -18.74 1.53 3.06
C LYS A 103 -18.20 0.19 2.57
N ASP A 104 -17.49 0.21 1.45
CA ASP A 104 -16.94 -0.93 0.75
C ASP A 104 -15.58 -0.58 0.12
N GLY A 105 -14.94 -1.58 -0.49
CA GLY A 105 -13.68 -1.39 -1.17
C GLY A 105 -13.11 -2.72 -1.64
N PHE A 106 -12.17 -2.64 -2.58
CA PHE A 106 -11.61 -3.81 -3.23
C PHE A 106 -10.13 -3.59 -3.53
N PHE A 107 -9.30 -4.61 -3.31
CA PHE A 107 -7.95 -4.66 -3.85
C PHE A 107 -7.95 -5.55 -5.09
N LEU A 108 -7.79 -4.92 -6.27
CA LEU A 108 -7.79 -5.62 -7.55
C LEU A 108 -6.38 -6.07 -7.91
N ARG A 109 -6.24 -7.34 -8.20
CA ARG A 109 -5.02 -7.96 -8.74
C ARG A 109 -5.35 -8.56 -10.11
N ALA A 110 -4.50 -8.33 -11.11
CA ALA A 110 -4.74 -8.84 -12.46
C ALA A 110 -4.56 -10.36 -12.53
N GLU A 111 -3.61 -10.88 -11.75
CA GLU A 111 -3.24 -12.29 -11.67
C GLU A 111 -4.26 -13.16 -10.91
N SER A 112 -5.06 -12.57 -10.02
CA SER A 112 -6.08 -13.31 -9.25
C SER A 112 -7.45 -13.33 -9.92
N PHE A 113 -7.67 -12.55 -10.98
CA PHE A 113 -9.00 -12.34 -11.56
C PHE A 113 -9.42 -13.39 -12.61
N PHE A 114 -8.51 -14.30 -13.00
CA PHE A 114 -8.74 -15.28 -14.07
C PHE A 114 -8.99 -16.72 -13.59
N ASN A 115 -9.12 -16.94 -12.27
CA ASN A 115 -9.36 -18.28 -11.70
C ASN A 115 -10.81 -18.48 -11.28
#